data_AF-A0A2D9DHZ4-F1
#
_entry.id   AF-A0A2D9DHZ4-F1
#
_cell.length_a   1.000
_cell.length_b   1.000
_cell.length_c   1.000
_cell.angle_alpha   90.00
_cell.angle_beta   90.00
_cell.angle_gamma   90.00
#
_symmetry.space_group_name_H-M   'P 1'
#
loop_
_entity.id
_entity.type
_entity.pdbx_description
1 polymer ?
#
loop_
_entity_poly.entity_id
_entity_poly.type
_entity_poly.pdbx_seq_one_letter_code
_entity_poly.pdbx_strand_id
1 'polypeptide(L)'
;MSEDQKKALEKQLWAIANLLRGKMDADDYRNYILGFIFFKYLSEKLHIYADRILEPDGLKYTEIDENSEEGKVYIEAIKKACIKNIGYFLKPSELFTSIANKGANLTGIATNENQEATQFFILEDLERILNNIEQSTMGTDSEDDFVRLFEDLDLTSSKLGRTVKAKNELIAKILAHLNQIDFQLENAESDVLGDAYEYLIGQFA
;
A
#
# COMPACT_ATOMS: atom_id res chain seq x y z
N MET A 1 -14.15 -14.77 -2.78
CA MET A 1 -14.84 -13.73 -1.97
C MET A 1 -16.36 -13.94 -2.04
N SER A 2 -17.16 -13.36 -1.14
CA SER A 2 -18.62 -13.34 -1.33
C SER A 2 -19.03 -12.38 -2.45
N GLU A 3 -20.20 -12.58 -3.06
CA GLU A 3 -20.72 -11.72 -4.14
C GLU A 3 -20.81 -10.24 -3.74
N ASP A 4 -21.22 -9.95 -2.50
CA ASP A 4 -21.32 -8.57 -2.02
C ASP A 4 -19.93 -7.92 -1.84
N GLN A 5 -18.93 -8.71 -1.44
CA GLN A 5 -17.55 -8.25 -1.30
C GLN A 5 -16.90 -8.01 -2.67
N LYS A 6 -17.12 -8.92 -3.61
CA LYS A 6 -16.66 -8.76 -4.99
C LYS A 6 -17.21 -7.47 -5.59
N LYS A 7 -18.52 -7.21 -5.44
CA LYS A 7 -19.13 -5.93 -5.87
C LYS A 7 -18.55 -4.71 -5.16
N ALA A 8 -18.23 -4.81 -3.87
CA ALA A 8 -17.61 -3.72 -3.12
C ALA A 8 -16.19 -3.42 -3.63
N LEU A 9 -15.38 -4.46 -3.87
CA LEU A 9 -14.07 -4.39 -4.50
C LEU A 9 -14.19 -3.71 -5.88
N GLU A 10 -14.99 -4.28 -6.78
CA GLU A 10 -15.20 -3.75 -8.14
C GLU A 10 -15.64 -2.29 -8.15
N LYS A 11 -16.54 -1.89 -7.23
CA LYS A 11 -16.99 -0.50 -7.10
C LYS A 11 -15.84 0.45 -6.76
N GLN A 12 -14.95 0.07 -5.85
CA GLN A 12 -13.81 0.90 -5.48
C GLN A 12 -12.74 0.91 -6.57
N LEU A 13 -12.48 -0.24 -7.22
CA LEU A 13 -11.59 -0.32 -8.39
C LEU A 13 -12.08 0.55 -9.53
N TRP A 14 -13.39 0.58 -9.78
CA TRP A 14 -14.00 1.46 -10.77
C TRP A 14 -13.85 2.93 -10.40
N ALA A 15 -14.01 3.29 -9.13
CA ALA A 15 -13.80 4.65 -8.65
C ALA A 15 -12.35 5.10 -8.89
N ILE A 16 -11.37 4.24 -8.61
CA ILE A 16 -9.96 4.50 -8.87
C ILE A 16 -9.70 4.61 -10.38
N ALA A 17 -10.23 3.70 -11.19
CA ALA A 17 -10.10 3.74 -12.63
C ALA A 17 -10.64 5.06 -13.21
N ASN A 18 -11.75 5.60 -12.70
CA ASN A 18 -12.26 6.91 -13.10
C ASN A 18 -11.33 8.08 -12.75
N LEU A 19 -10.57 7.99 -11.65
CA LEU A 19 -9.59 9.04 -11.27
C LEU A 19 -8.40 9.10 -12.22
N LEU A 20 -8.06 7.96 -12.82
CA LEU A 20 -6.91 7.76 -13.71
C LEU A 20 -7.29 7.87 -15.20
N ARG A 21 -8.54 7.53 -15.53
CA ARG A 21 -9.08 7.61 -16.89
C ARG A 21 -8.98 9.03 -17.44
N GLY A 22 -8.45 9.14 -18.65
CA GLY A 22 -8.23 10.42 -19.34
C GLY A 22 -6.91 11.11 -18.97
N LYS A 23 -6.15 10.58 -18.00
CA LYS A 23 -4.78 11.03 -17.71
C LYS A 23 -3.71 10.08 -18.24
N MET A 24 -4.06 8.79 -18.39
CA MET A 24 -3.19 7.73 -18.88
C MET A 24 -3.99 6.67 -19.65
N ASP A 25 -3.29 5.82 -20.38
CA ASP A 25 -3.94 4.71 -21.10
C ASP A 25 -4.34 3.57 -20.16
N ALA A 26 -5.03 2.57 -20.70
CA ALA A 26 -5.58 1.49 -19.92
C ALA A 26 -4.54 0.56 -19.30
N ASP A 27 -3.42 0.37 -19.99
CA ASP A 27 -2.33 -0.46 -19.51
C ASP A 27 -1.60 0.23 -18.35
N ASP A 28 -1.37 1.54 -18.46
CA ASP A 28 -0.75 2.34 -17.41
C ASP A 28 -1.53 2.27 -16.10
N TYR A 29 -2.81 2.67 -16.10
CA TYR A 29 -3.54 2.71 -14.83
C TYR A 29 -3.81 1.33 -14.26
N ARG A 30 -3.89 0.27 -15.09
CA ARG A 30 -3.96 -1.11 -14.60
C ARG A 30 -2.73 -1.43 -13.76
N ASN A 31 -1.53 -1.10 -14.25
CA ASN A 31 -0.29 -1.35 -13.52
C ASN A 31 -0.24 -0.57 -12.20
N TYR A 32 -0.67 0.69 -12.19
CA TYR A 32 -0.78 1.47 -10.94
C TYR A 32 -1.76 0.83 -9.95
N ILE A 33 -2.96 0.46 -10.40
CA ILE A 33 -3.97 -0.15 -9.52
C ILE A 33 -3.45 -1.47 -8.95
N LEU A 34 -2.89 -2.34 -9.79
CA LEU A 34 -2.34 -3.62 -9.34
C LEU A 34 -1.19 -3.44 -8.36
N GLY A 35 -0.26 -2.50 -8.61
CA GLY A 35 0.83 -2.19 -7.69
C GLY A 35 0.33 -1.75 -6.31
N PHE A 36 -0.67 -0.86 -6.26
CA PHE A 36 -1.25 -0.41 -4.98
C PHE A 36 -2.07 -1.49 -4.26
N ILE A 37 -2.80 -2.33 -5.00
CA ILE A 37 -3.49 -3.50 -4.43
C ILE A 37 -2.47 -4.46 -3.85
N PHE A 38 -1.37 -4.72 -4.55
CA PHE A 38 -0.33 -5.61 -4.08
C PHE A 38 0.36 -5.06 -2.83
N PHE A 39 0.68 -3.76 -2.80
CA PHE A 39 1.18 -3.11 -1.59
C PHE A 39 0.19 -3.25 -0.41
N LYS A 40 -1.10 -3.03 -0.64
CA LYS A 40 -2.13 -3.24 0.39
C LYS A 40 -2.16 -4.69 0.88
N TYR A 41 -2.10 -5.66 -0.04
CA TYR A 41 -2.06 -7.08 0.29
C TYR A 41 -0.86 -7.42 1.17
N LEU A 42 0.34 -6.98 0.80
CA LEU A 42 1.55 -7.21 1.60
C LEU A 42 1.42 -6.58 3.00
N SER A 43 0.92 -5.34 3.06
CA SER A 43 0.73 -4.65 4.32
C SER A 43 -0.25 -5.37 5.25
N GLU A 44 -1.40 -5.82 4.75
CA GLU A 44 -2.41 -6.49 5.58
C GLU A 44 -1.95 -7.86 6.02
N LYS A 45 -1.29 -8.62 5.14
CA LYS A 45 -0.73 -9.93 5.48
C LYS A 45 0.32 -9.81 6.58
N LEU A 46 1.19 -8.80 6.51
CA LEU A 46 2.16 -8.53 7.56
C LEU A 46 1.50 -8.09 8.85
N HIS A 47 0.52 -7.18 8.79
CA HIS A 47 -0.21 -6.71 9.96
C HIS A 47 -0.90 -7.87 10.71
N ILE A 48 -1.60 -8.75 9.99
CA ILE A 48 -2.25 -9.95 10.55
C ILE A 48 -1.21 -10.87 11.19
N TYR A 49 -0.08 -11.10 10.52
CA TYR A 49 0.98 -11.95 11.05
C TYR A 49 1.61 -11.34 12.32
N ALA A 50 1.88 -10.04 12.31
CA ALA A 50 2.45 -9.31 13.44
C ALA A 50 1.51 -9.29 14.66
N ASP A 51 0.21 -9.10 14.44
CA ASP A 51 -0.79 -9.18 15.50
C ASP A 51 -0.85 -10.59 16.14
N ARG A 52 -0.75 -11.65 15.33
CA ARG A 52 -0.75 -13.04 15.83
C ARG A 52 0.45 -13.36 16.71
N ILE A 53 1.63 -12.84 16.38
CA ILE A 53 2.83 -13.08 17.21
C ILE A 53 2.82 -12.23 18.49
N LEU A 54 2.09 -11.12 18.51
CA LEU A 54 1.93 -10.24 19.68
C LEU A 54 0.74 -10.60 20.57
N GLU A 55 -0.14 -11.50 20.12
CA GLU A 55 -1.31 -11.96 20.88
C GLU A 55 -0.98 -12.42 22.31
N PRO A 56 0.13 -13.17 22.58
CA PRO A 56 0.51 -13.55 23.94
C PRO A 56 0.83 -12.37 24.86
N ASP A 57 1.31 -11.27 24.30
CA ASP A 57 1.68 -10.05 25.03
C ASP A 57 0.49 -9.08 25.15
N GLY A 58 -0.64 -9.39 24.51
CA GLY A 58 -1.84 -8.56 24.51
C GLY A 58 -1.67 -7.22 23.79
N LEU A 59 -0.66 -7.12 22.91
CA LEU A 59 -0.33 -5.91 22.16
C LEU A 59 -0.86 -5.98 20.74
N LYS A 60 -1.21 -4.82 20.17
CA LYS A 60 -1.46 -4.68 18.74
C LYS A 60 -0.24 -4.13 18.03
N TYR A 61 0.01 -4.61 16.81
CA TYR A 61 1.17 -4.18 16.05
C TYR A 61 1.17 -2.67 15.79
N THR A 62 -0.01 -2.11 15.53
CA THR A 62 -0.20 -0.67 15.32
C THR A 62 -0.02 0.20 16.57
N GLU A 63 0.01 -0.41 17.77
CA GLU A 63 0.18 0.30 19.04
C GLU A 63 1.66 0.39 19.47
N ILE A 64 2.56 -0.32 18.78
CA ILE A 64 3.98 -0.29 19.09
C ILE A 64 4.59 1.05 18.64
N ASP A 65 5.14 1.80 19.60
CA ASP A 65 5.95 2.97 19.31
C ASP A 65 7.35 2.55 18.83
N GLU A 66 7.51 2.46 17.51
CA GLU A 66 8.76 2.11 16.83
C GLU A 66 9.95 3.06 17.12
N ASN A 67 9.73 4.22 17.77
CA ASN A 67 10.80 5.15 18.15
C ASN A 67 11.28 4.97 19.58
N SER A 68 10.46 4.36 20.44
CA SER A 68 10.80 4.05 21.83
C SER A 68 11.88 2.94 21.91
N GLU A 69 12.62 2.90 23.01
CA GLU A 69 13.63 1.84 23.23
C GLU A 69 12.98 0.45 23.29
N GLU A 70 11.84 0.34 23.99
CA GLU A 70 11.07 -0.90 24.09
C GLU A 70 10.47 -1.32 22.74
N GLY A 71 9.84 -0.40 22.03
CA GLY A 71 9.25 -0.69 20.72
C GLY A 71 10.28 -1.13 19.69
N LYS A 72 11.51 -0.59 19.71
CA LYS A 72 12.60 -1.08 18.85
C LYS A 72 12.94 -2.55 19.10
N VAL A 73 12.85 -3.02 20.33
CA VAL A 73 13.07 -4.44 20.66
C VAL A 73 11.97 -5.31 20.05
N TYR A 74 10.71 -4.91 20.20
CA TYR A 74 9.58 -5.61 19.56
C TYR A 74 9.71 -5.61 18.04
N ILE A 75 9.97 -4.45 17.43
CA ILE A 75 10.11 -4.29 15.98
C ILE A 75 11.20 -5.21 15.43
N GLU A 76 12.35 -5.31 16.10
CA GLU A 76 13.43 -6.18 15.64
C GLU A 76 13.07 -7.68 15.76
N ALA A 77 12.37 -8.08 16.82
CA ALA A 77 11.90 -9.45 16.99
C ALA A 77 10.84 -9.82 15.92
N ILE A 78 9.88 -8.92 15.70
CA ILE A 78 8.83 -9.06 14.68
C ILE A 78 9.46 -9.11 13.29
N LYS A 79 10.41 -8.23 12.98
CA LYS A 79 11.12 -8.21 11.70
C LYS A 79 11.75 -9.56 11.38
N LYS A 80 12.46 -10.16 12.34
CA LYS A 80 13.05 -11.50 12.16
C LYS A 80 11.99 -12.57 11.91
N ALA A 81 10.88 -12.53 12.64
CA ALA A 81 9.78 -13.46 12.45
C ALA A 81 9.12 -13.28 11.07
N CYS A 82 8.87 -12.04 10.64
CA CYS A 82 8.28 -11.73 9.34
C CYS A 82 9.18 -12.16 8.18
N ILE A 83 10.46 -11.77 8.18
CA ILE A 83 11.40 -12.17 7.13
C ILE A 83 11.46 -13.71 7.02
N LYS A 84 11.51 -14.42 8.15
CA LYS A 84 11.57 -15.88 8.15
C LYS A 84 10.30 -16.57 7.64
N ASN A 85 9.11 -16.02 7.91
CA ASN A 85 7.84 -16.73 7.68
C ASN A 85 7.01 -16.18 6.51
N ILE A 86 7.14 -14.89 6.22
CA ILE A 86 6.41 -14.22 5.13
C ILE A 86 7.32 -13.53 4.12
N GLY A 87 8.63 -13.43 4.37
CA GLY A 87 9.65 -13.06 3.39
C GLY A 87 9.97 -11.56 3.29
N TYR A 88 9.26 -10.69 3.98
CA TYR A 88 9.46 -9.23 3.93
C TYR A 88 9.07 -8.58 5.26
N PHE A 89 9.38 -7.28 5.39
CA PHE A 89 9.05 -6.51 6.59
C PHE A 89 8.62 -5.07 6.26
N LEU A 90 7.65 -4.58 7.04
CA LEU A 90 7.14 -3.21 7.07
C LEU A 90 6.97 -2.83 8.53
N LYS A 91 7.26 -1.58 8.90
CA LYS A 91 6.98 -1.04 10.24
C LYS A 91 5.52 -0.63 10.41
N PRO A 92 5.04 -0.39 11.65
CA PRO A 92 3.68 0.12 11.90
C PRO A 92 3.39 1.42 11.13
N SER A 93 4.36 2.35 11.06
CA SER A 93 4.23 3.61 10.32
C SER A 93 4.18 3.43 8.79
N GLU A 94 4.59 2.28 8.28
CA GLU A 94 4.72 1.95 6.86
C GLU A 94 3.54 1.10 6.33
N LEU A 95 2.62 0.70 7.21
CA LEU A 95 1.41 -0.01 6.81
C LEU A 95 0.55 0.84 5.86
N PHE A 96 -0.14 0.17 4.93
CA PHE A 96 -1.04 0.78 3.96
C PHE A 96 -2.06 1.69 4.64
N THR A 97 -2.71 1.21 5.70
CA THR A 97 -3.69 1.98 6.48
C THR A 97 -3.07 3.23 7.11
N SER A 98 -1.85 3.15 7.61
CA SER A 98 -1.12 4.29 8.19
C SER A 98 -0.89 5.38 7.15
N ILE A 99 -0.44 5.01 5.95
CA ILE A 99 -0.21 5.95 4.85
C ILE A 99 -1.51 6.47 4.25
N ALA A 100 -2.54 5.62 4.10
CA ALA A 100 -3.85 6.04 3.63
C ALA A 100 -4.51 7.05 4.58
N ASN A 101 -4.41 6.84 5.89
CA ASN A 101 -4.90 7.78 6.91
C ASN A 101 -4.12 9.08 6.90
N LYS A 102 -2.78 9.02 6.76
CA LYS A 102 -1.95 10.21 6.55
C LYS A 102 -2.43 10.99 5.32
N GLY A 103 -2.81 10.27 4.26
CA GLY A 103 -3.38 10.83 3.03
C GLY A 103 -4.79 11.41 3.14
N ALA A 104 -5.65 10.80 3.94
CA ALA A 104 -7.02 11.28 4.13
C ALA A 104 -7.08 12.54 5.02
N ASN A 105 -6.16 12.64 5.99
CA ASN A 105 -6.07 13.79 6.91
C ASN A 105 -5.36 15.01 6.31
N LEU A 106 -5.06 14.96 5.02
CA LEU A 106 -4.48 16.07 4.29
C LEU A 106 -5.51 17.19 4.10
N THR A 107 -5.48 18.19 4.99
CA THR A 107 -6.24 19.43 4.83
C THR A 107 -5.32 20.60 4.54
N GLY A 108 -5.56 21.32 3.43
CA GLY A 108 -4.87 22.58 3.12
C GLY A 108 -3.38 22.42 2.83
N ILE A 109 -3.04 21.81 1.68
CA ILE A 109 -1.65 21.68 1.21
C ILE A 109 -1.04 23.08 1.08
N ALA A 110 -0.16 23.46 2.00
CA ALA A 110 0.56 24.71 1.89
C ALA A 110 1.47 24.63 0.67
N THR A 111 1.45 25.69 -0.13
CA THR A 111 2.30 25.81 -1.30
C THR A 111 3.19 27.02 -1.18
N ASN A 112 4.38 26.96 -1.78
CA ASN A 112 5.18 28.16 -1.99
C ASN A 112 4.57 28.99 -3.14
N GLU A 113 5.21 30.10 -3.47
CA GLU A 113 4.79 31.02 -4.55
C GLU A 113 4.72 30.34 -5.93
N ASN A 114 5.44 29.23 -6.12
CA ASN A 114 5.49 28.44 -7.35
C ASN A 114 4.46 27.29 -7.38
N GLN A 115 3.50 27.26 -6.43
CA GLN A 115 2.53 26.17 -6.27
C GLN A 115 3.16 24.79 -5.93
N GLU A 116 4.41 24.77 -5.48
CA GLU A 116 5.05 23.54 -4.99
C GLU A 116 4.60 23.30 -3.55
N ALA A 117 4.22 22.06 -3.25
CA ALA A 117 3.82 21.68 -1.89
C ALA A 117 5.02 21.89 -0.93
N THR A 118 4.84 22.71 0.12
CA THR A 118 5.85 22.94 1.17
C THR A 118 5.72 21.95 2.32
N GLN A 119 4.65 21.18 2.28
CA GLN A 119 4.36 20.06 3.15
C GLN A 119 3.59 19.10 2.26
N PHE A 120 4.11 17.87 2.14
CA PHE A 120 3.43 16.59 1.89
C PHE A 120 4.44 15.60 1.31
N PHE A 121 4.64 14.50 2.04
CA PHE A 121 5.66 13.50 1.74
C PHE A 121 5.06 12.13 1.41
N ILE A 122 3.78 12.00 1.03
CA ILE A 122 3.19 10.66 0.76
C ILE A 122 3.92 9.98 -0.38
N LEU A 123 4.27 10.73 -1.43
CA LEU A 123 5.11 10.24 -2.51
C LEU A 123 6.45 9.70 -1.99
N GLU A 124 7.17 10.51 -1.21
CA GLU A 124 8.48 10.13 -0.65
C GLU A 124 8.39 8.98 0.35
N ASP A 125 7.32 8.95 1.16
CA ASP A 125 7.03 7.87 2.09
C ASP A 125 6.74 6.59 1.33
N LEU A 126 5.89 6.62 0.30
CA LEU A 126 5.59 5.46 -0.53
C LEU A 126 6.86 4.95 -1.21
N GLU A 127 7.63 5.83 -1.86
CA GLU A 127 8.89 5.43 -2.51
C GLU A 127 9.84 4.77 -1.50
N ARG A 128 9.99 5.37 -0.31
CA ARG A 128 10.79 4.77 0.78
C ARG A 128 10.22 3.43 1.23
N ILE A 129 8.91 3.30 1.36
CA ILE A 129 8.25 2.08 1.85
C ILE A 129 8.39 0.94 0.85
N LEU A 130 8.13 1.20 -0.44
CA LEU A 130 8.29 0.19 -1.50
C LEU A 130 9.74 -0.28 -1.57
N ASN A 131 10.70 0.65 -1.49
CA ASN A 131 12.12 0.30 -1.37
C ASN A 131 12.42 -0.50 -0.10
N ASN A 132 11.84 -0.14 1.05
CA ASN A 132 12.05 -0.86 2.32
C ASN A 132 11.53 -2.30 2.26
N ILE A 133 10.44 -2.57 1.53
CA ILE A 133 9.96 -3.94 1.28
C ILE A 133 11.06 -4.73 0.57
N GLU A 134 11.58 -4.23 -0.56
CA GLU A 134 12.64 -4.91 -1.32
C GLU A 134 13.93 -5.06 -0.50
N GLN A 135 14.36 -4.01 0.21
CA GLN A 135 15.55 -4.03 1.05
C GLN A 135 15.43 -5.01 2.23
N SER A 136 14.21 -5.26 2.71
CA SER A 136 13.98 -6.20 3.82
C SER A 136 14.23 -7.66 3.43
N THR A 137 14.22 -7.97 2.13
CA THR A 137 14.38 -9.33 1.60
C THR A 137 15.82 -9.62 1.16
N MET A 138 16.68 -8.61 1.03
CA MET A 138 18.05 -8.75 0.56
C MET A 138 18.87 -9.72 1.42
N GLY A 139 19.52 -10.69 0.79
CA GLY A 139 20.30 -11.73 1.43
C GLY A 139 19.47 -12.83 2.09
N THR A 140 18.18 -12.93 1.76
CA THR A 140 17.25 -13.94 2.29
C THR A 140 16.69 -14.80 1.16
N ASP A 141 16.06 -15.93 1.50
CA ASP A 141 15.51 -16.85 0.51
C ASP A 141 14.39 -16.24 -0.35
N SER A 142 13.77 -15.14 0.10
CA SER A 142 12.72 -14.41 -0.61
C SER A 142 13.23 -13.23 -1.45
N GLU A 143 14.55 -13.02 -1.58
CA GLU A 143 15.09 -11.90 -2.36
C GLU A 143 14.56 -11.90 -3.80
N ASP A 144 14.69 -13.03 -4.51
CA ASP A 144 14.30 -13.15 -5.92
C ASP A 144 12.81 -12.88 -6.18
N ASP A 145 11.93 -13.16 -5.21
CA ASP A 145 10.49 -12.94 -5.32
C ASP A 145 10.10 -11.45 -5.18
N PHE A 146 10.98 -10.63 -4.60
CA PHE A 146 10.70 -9.22 -4.27
C PHE A 146 11.58 -8.23 -5.02
N VAL A 147 12.67 -8.67 -5.66
CA VAL A 147 13.51 -7.80 -6.49
C VAL A 147 12.67 -7.19 -7.61
N ARG A 148 12.67 -5.85 -7.70
CA ARG A 148 11.94 -5.07 -8.74
C ARG A 148 10.43 -5.28 -8.72
N LEU A 149 9.89 -5.72 -7.60
CA LEU A 149 8.47 -6.02 -7.44
C LEU A 149 7.56 -4.83 -7.77
N PHE A 150 8.03 -3.60 -7.52
CA PHE A 150 7.29 -2.37 -7.79
C PHE A 150 7.88 -1.53 -8.92
N GLU A 151 8.69 -2.11 -9.82
CA GLU A 151 9.38 -1.35 -10.88
C GLU A 151 8.44 -0.62 -11.84
N ASP A 152 7.26 -1.18 -12.09
CA ASP A 152 6.24 -0.59 -12.96
C ASP A 152 5.45 0.54 -12.28
N LEU A 153 5.63 0.76 -10.98
CA LEU A 153 4.92 1.77 -10.21
C LEU A 153 5.68 3.11 -10.18
N ASP A 154 5.73 3.81 -11.31
CA ASP A 154 6.40 5.12 -11.40
C ASP A 154 5.61 6.24 -10.70
N LEU A 155 5.94 6.52 -9.44
CA LEU A 155 5.33 7.58 -8.65
C LEU A 155 5.72 9.00 -9.11
N THR A 156 6.73 9.12 -10.00
CA THR A 156 7.21 10.39 -10.54
C THR A 156 6.58 10.75 -11.89
N SER A 157 5.79 9.85 -12.47
CA SER A 157 5.17 10.04 -13.78
C SER A 157 4.34 11.31 -13.88
N SER A 158 4.50 12.04 -14.99
CA SER A 158 3.64 13.19 -15.31
C SER A 158 2.17 12.79 -15.55
N LYS A 159 1.92 11.50 -15.82
CA LYS A 159 0.58 10.92 -15.98
C LYS A 159 -0.23 10.95 -14.68
N LEU A 160 0.44 10.95 -13.52
CA LEU A 160 -0.21 11.10 -12.21
C LEU A 160 -0.60 12.56 -11.90
N GLY A 161 0.00 13.52 -12.61
CA GLY A 161 -0.24 14.94 -12.41
C GLY A 161 0.95 15.79 -12.83
N ARG A 162 0.67 17.04 -13.23
CA ARG A 162 1.70 17.98 -13.71
C ARG A 162 2.56 18.58 -12.60
N THR A 163 2.07 18.57 -11.36
CA THR A 163 2.75 19.11 -10.18
C THR A 163 2.84 18.05 -9.08
N VAL A 164 3.84 18.16 -8.20
CA VAL A 164 4.01 17.28 -7.02
C VAL A 164 2.74 17.25 -6.16
N LYS A 165 2.09 18.42 -6.01
CA LYS A 165 0.81 18.55 -5.32
C LYS A 165 -0.28 17.68 -5.97
N ALA A 166 -0.47 17.79 -7.28
CA ALA A 166 -1.50 17.03 -8.00
C ALA A 166 -1.27 15.51 -7.92
N LYS A 167 -0.01 15.07 -7.97
CA LYS A 167 0.37 13.66 -7.81
C LYS A 167 0.03 13.14 -6.41
N ASN A 168 0.43 13.87 -5.36
CA ASN A 168 0.08 13.53 -3.97
C ASN A 168 -1.44 13.47 -3.77
N GLU A 169 -2.19 14.44 -4.27
CA GLU A 169 -3.66 14.45 -4.15
C GLU A 169 -4.31 13.26 -4.87
N LEU A 170 -3.81 12.89 -6.05
CA LEU A 170 -4.31 11.74 -6.79
C LEU A 170 -4.03 10.44 -6.02
N ILE A 171 -2.78 10.23 -5.60
CA ILE A 171 -2.38 9.03 -4.86
C ILE A 171 -3.13 8.93 -3.53
N ALA A 172 -3.25 10.02 -2.78
CA ALA A 172 -4.02 10.03 -1.53
C ALA A 172 -5.46 9.57 -1.74
N LYS A 173 -6.11 9.97 -2.85
CA LYS A 173 -7.45 9.49 -3.22
C LYS A 173 -7.46 8.00 -3.55
N ILE A 174 -6.47 7.51 -4.30
CA ILE A 174 -6.34 6.07 -4.61
C ILE A 174 -6.21 5.26 -3.33
N LEU A 175 -5.29 5.65 -2.45
CA LEU A 175 -5.07 5.01 -1.16
C LEU A 175 -6.35 5.03 -0.32
N ALA A 176 -7.06 6.17 -0.27
CA ALA A 176 -8.31 6.28 0.47
C ALA A 176 -9.41 5.35 -0.07
N HIS A 177 -9.54 5.19 -1.39
CA HIS A 177 -10.48 4.23 -1.99
C HIS A 177 -10.14 2.78 -1.66
N LEU A 178 -8.87 2.40 -1.80
CA LEU A 178 -8.41 1.06 -1.48
C LEU A 178 -8.53 0.74 0.02
N ASN A 179 -8.30 1.73 0.90
CA ASN A 179 -8.41 1.56 2.35
C ASN A 179 -9.84 1.25 2.83
N GLN A 180 -10.85 1.49 1.99
CA GLN A 180 -12.25 1.12 2.29
C GLN A 180 -12.56 -0.35 1.99
N ILE A 181 -11.62 -1.08 1.38
CA ILE A 181 -11.80 -2.46 0.96
C ILE A 181 -11.15 -3.36 2.00
N ASP A 182 -11.93 -4.25 2.61
CA ASP A 182 -11.39 -5.35 3.40
C ASP A 182 -11.03 -6.52 2.48
N PHE A 183 -9.74 -6.91 2.44
CA PHE A 183 -9.30 -8.01 1.58
C PHE A 183 -9.57 -9.40 2.18
N GLN A 184 -9.93 -9.46 3.48
CA GLN A 184 -10.27 -10.70 4.16
C GLN A 184 -9.23 -11.79 4.00
N LEU A 185 -7.96 -11.44 4.19
CA LEU A 185 -6.84 -12.37 3.95
C LEU A 185 -6.85 -13.59 4.89
N GLU A 186 -7.66 -13.58 5.95
CA GLU A 186 -7.88 -14.72 6.83
C GLU A 186 -8.94 -15.70 6.31
N ASN A 187 -9.73 -15.30 5.31
CA ASN A 187 -10.69 -16.17 4.64
C ASN A 187 -10.01 -16.91 3.48
N ALA A 188 -9.91 -18.24 3.60
CA ALA A 188 -9.26 -19.09 2.59
C ALA A 188 -9.94 -19.07 1.22
N GLU A 189 -11.20 -18.63 1.13
CA GLU A 189 -11.96 -18.47 -0.11
C GLU A 189 -11.83 -17.06 -0.73
N SER A 190 -11.06 -16.17 -0.11
CA SER A 190 -10.80 -14.82 -0.62
C SER A 190 -9.60 -14.82 -1.58
N ASP A 191 -9.85 -14.63 -2.88
CA ASP A 191 -8.80 -14.35 -3.87
C ASP A 191 -8.94 -12.92 -4.39
N VAL A 192 -8.65 -11.96 -3.52
CA VAL A 192 -8.78 -10.52 -3.85
C VAL A 192 -7.88 -10.09 -5.00
N LEU A 193 -6.71 -10.70 -5.16
CA LEU A 193 -5.77 -10.37 -6.21
C LEU A 193 -6.27 -10.88 -7.56
N GLY A 194 -6.72 -12.15 -7.60
CA GLY A 194 -7.36 -12.73 -8.78
C GLY A 194 -8.62 -11.97 -9.18
N ASP A 195 -9.54 -11.74 -8.23
CA ASP A 195 -10.79 -11.01 -8.47
C ASP A 195 -10.53 -9.58 -8.99
N ALA A 196 -9.55 -8.87 -8.41
CA ALA A 196 -9.16 -7.55 -8.90
C ALA A 196 -8.56 -7.61 -10.31
N TYR A 197 -7.66 -8.56 -10.57
CA TYR A 197 -7.02 -8.72 -11.87
C TYR A 197 -8.04 -9.05 -12.98
N GLU A 198 -8.93 -10.01 -12.72
CA GLU A 198 -10.03 -10.37 -13.62
C GLU A 198 -10.93 -9.17 -13.93
N TYR A 199 -11.32 -8.41 -12.90
CA TYR A 199 -12.15 -7.22 -13.09
C TYR A 199 -11.46 -6.17 -13.96
N LEU A 200 -10.18 -5.88 -13.69
CA LEU A 200 -9.42 -4.90 -14.47
C LEU A 200 -9.27 -5.38 -15.92
N ILE A 201 -8.95 -6.66 -16.19
CA ILE A 201 -8.95 -7.18 -17.56
C ILE A 201 -10.32 -7.01 -18.22
N GLY A 202 -11.40 -7.41 -17.55
CA GLY A 202 -12.75 -7.36 -18.11
C GLY A 202 -13.26 -5.95 -18.42
N GLN A 203 -12.78 -4.92 -17.71
CA GLN A 203 -13.14 -3.53 -17.97
C GLN A 203 -12.27 -2.85 -19.05
N PHE A 204 -11.11 -3.42 -19.36
CA PHE A 204 -10.09 -2.78 -20.20
C PHE A 204 -9.68 -3.59 -21.45
N ALA A 205 -10.27 -4.78 -21.65
CA ALA A 205 -10.28 -5.52 -22.91
C ALA A 205 -11.36 -4.99 -23.87
#